data_AF-A0A1F4WHP9-F1
#
_entry.id   AF-A0A1F4WHP9-F1
#
_cell.length_a   1.000
_cell.length_b   1.000
_cell.length_c   1.000
_cell.angle_alpha   90.00
_cell.angle_beta   90.00
_cell.angle_gamma   90.00
#
_symmetry.space_group_name_H-M   'P 1'
#
loop_
_entity.id
_entity.type
_entity.pdbx_description
1 polymer ?
#
loop_
_entity_poly.entity_id
_entity_poly.type
_entity_poly.pdbx_seq_one_letter_code
_entity_poly.pdbx_strand_id
1 'polypeptide(L)'
;MNQHLSKIYNQLTGKTFSGALLAFNQLVIADPRTGDLYFETYGVPNTIELFNAPYERFICYEYLMQLLRNEDNAKFSIIHKGTPYYFLAWTAFELRNYSKAVFYMDLALGEDIRKSSTTQEALDAPGGNLWKLKPEGPAARIIQQLHLSTLQAVQGFETRTGIRINIDNFVENFVLVSIMQDVKNRSLISSLFSYIAEVDDLMQTLKIRSQNSSSIEPLLSNLLKGGLIFETLLKMLSDQKSWVVTSGRFVGISPGTLGNFKYCNEFLTLFNIQQSDFNTSAPDLTAIVASATDDSIATSFSVTAKLRNTAGHDLRKDDIFRNPDDFQLLTQKQINAICYVIRNAFL
;
A
#
# COMPACT_ATOMS: atom_id res chain seq x y z
N MET A 1 27.82 -7.02 15.22
CA MET A 1 26.46 -6.46 15.11
C MET A 1 25.70 -6.44 16.45
N ASN A 2 25.76 -7.51 17.26
CA ASN A 2 24.86 -7.67 18.42
C ASN A 2 25.13 -6.79 19.66
N GLN A 3 26.37 -6.37 19.90
CA GLN A 3 26.70 -5.52 21.06
C GLN A 3 26.19 -4.08 20.91
N HIS A 4 26.27 -3.53 19.70
CA HIS A 4 25.78 -2.18 19.43
C HIS A 4 24.26 -2.10 19.56
N LEU A 5 23.55 -3.05 18.96
CA LEU A 5 22.08 -3.11 19.04
C LEU A 5 21.59 -3.37 20.46
N SER A 6 22.29 -4.21 21.23
CA SER A 6 22.01 -4.40 22.67
C SER A 6 22.15 -3.11 23.48
N LYS A 7 23.16 -2.28 23.17
CA LYS A 7 23.34 -0.98 23.82
C LYS A 7 22.20 -0.01 23.49
N ILE A 8 21.83 0.08 22.22
CA ILE A 8 20.71 0.92 21.77
C ILE A 8 19.41 0.47 22.43
N TYR A 9 19.10 -0.82 22.40
CA TYR A 9 17.90 -1.37 23.03
C TYR A 9 17.86 -1.05 24.53
N ASN A 10 18.98 -1.18 25.23
CA ASN A 10 19.07 -0.80 26.64
C ASN A 10 18.86 0.70 26.88
N GLN A 11 19.39 1.56 26.01
CA GLN A 11 19.16 3.00 26.09
C GLN A 11 17.69 3.37 25.84
N LEU A 12 17.03 2.69 24.90
CA LEU A 12 15.64 2.97 24.55
C LEU A 12 14.62 2.42 25.57
N THR A 13 14.92 1.29 26.21
CA THR A 13 13.95 0.53 27.04
C THR A 13 14.32 0.46 28.52
N GLY A 14 15.59 0.69 28.87
CA GLY A 14 16.14 0.34 30.19
C GLY A 14 16.25 -1.17 30.44
N LYS A 15 16.03 -2.02 29.42
CA LYS A 15 16.05 -3.49 29.52
C LYS A 15 17.20 -4.09 28.68
N THR A 16 17.33 -5.41 28.69
CA THR A 16 18.30 -6.13 27.84
C THR A 16 17.56 -7.20 27.03
N PHE A 17 18.06 -7.52 25.84
CA PHE A 17 17.48 -8.59 25.02
C PHE A 17 17.48 -9.94 25.77
N SER A 18 18.56 -10.24 26.51
CA SER A 18 18.62 -11.45 27.35
C SER A 18 17.55 -11.46 28.44
N GLY A 19 17.26 -10.30 29.05
CA GLY A 19 16.17 -10.17 30.02
C GLY A 19 14.79 -10.36 29.38
N ALA A 20 14.59 -9.82 28.18
CA ALA A 20 13.36 -10.02 27.41
C ALA A 20 13.15 -11.49 27.00
N LEU A 21 14.21 -12.18 26.58
CA LEU A 21 14.18 -13.61 26.24
C LEU A 21 13.89 -14.47 27.47
N LEU A 22 14.54 -14.20 28.60
CA LEU A 22 14.28 -14.92 29.84
C LEU A 22 12.81 -14.78 30.27
N ALA A 23 12.27 -13.55 30.21
CA ALA A 23 10.87 -13.30 30.52
C ALA A 23 9.92 -14.01 29.54
N PHE A 24 10.25 -14.06 28.25
CA PHE A 24 9.47 -14.77 27.24
C PHE A 24 9.45 -16.30 27.48
N ASN A 25 10.59 -16.87 27.87
CA ASN A 25 10.70 -18.29 28.21
C ASN A 25 9.82 -18.65 29.42
N GLN A 26 9.75 -17.76 30.40
CA GLN A 26 8.92 -17.91 31.59
C GLN A 26 7.45 -17.54 31.37
N LEU A 27 7.12 -16.84 30.28
CA LEU A 27 5.78 -16.38 29.97
C LEU A 27 4.83 -17.57 29.73
N VAL A 28 3.72 -17.59 30.46
CA VAL A 28 2.58 -18.49 30.26
C VAL A 28 1.47 -17.71 29.57
N ILE A 29 1.18 -18.03 28.31
CA ILE A 29 0.21 -17.29 27.50
C ILE A 29 -1.20 -17.81 27.79
N ALA A 30 -1.98 -17.03 28.54
CA ALA A 30 -3.39 -17.35 28.81
C ALA A 30 -4.33 -16.69 27.80
N ASP A 31 -4.05 -15.44 27.43
CA ASP A 31 -4.92 -14.59 26.61
C ASP A 31 -4.09 -13.55 25.80
N PRO A 32 -4.72 -12.75 24.91
CA PRO A 32 -4.01 -11.71 24.16
C PRO A 32 -3.33 -10.66 25.04
N ARG A 33 -3.95 -10.29 26.17
CA ARG A 33 -3.41 -9.28 27.12
C ARG A 33 -2.07 -9.69 27.69
N THR A 34 -1.84 -11.00 27.85
CA THR A 34 -0.54 -11.54 28.26
C THR A 34 0.57 -11.13 27.29
N GLY A 35 0.29 -11.16 25.98
CA GLY A 35 1.22 -10.70 24.96
C GLY A 35 1.41 -9.18 24.99
N ASP A 36 0.31 -8.42 25.11
CA ASP A 36 0.37 -6.97 25.16
C ASP A 36 1.19 -6.47 26.37
N LEU A 37 0.98 -7.05 27.57
CA LEU A 37 1.76 -6.73 28.78
C LEU A 37 3.25 -7.06 28.62
N TYR A 38 3.57 -8.18 27.96
CA TYR A 38 4.95 -8.51 27.65
C TYR A 38 5.60 -7.45 26.75
N PHE A 39 4.91 -7.05 25.67
CA PHE A 39 5.42 -6.04 24.74
C PHE A 39 5.36 -4.61 25.30
N GLU A 40 4.49 -4.31 26.25
CA GLU A 40 4.52 -3.06 27.00
C GLU A 40 5.77 -2.98 27.90
N THR A 41 6.17 -4.10 28.49
CA THR A 41 7.31 -4.18 29.42
C THR A 41 8.66 -4.27 28.71
N TYR A 42 8.74 -5.05 27.64
CA TYR A 42 9.98 -5.41 26.93
C TYR A 42 10.00 -4.96 25.47
N GLY A 43 8.90 -4.45 24.93
CA GLY A 43 8.89 -3.84 23.60
C GLY A 43 9.71 -2.56 23.57
N VAL A 44 10.03 -2.12 22.36
CA VAL A 44 10.63 -0.79 22.19
C VAL A 44 9.48 0.22 22.24
N PRO A 45 9.45 1.14 23.22
CA PRO A 45 8.33 2.05 23.36
C PRO A 45 8.22 2.94 22.12
N ASN A 46 7.02 3.44 21.84
CA ASN A 46 6.84 4.57 20.95
C ASN A 46 5.79 5.49 21.59
N THR A 47 6.19 6.71 21.95
CA THR A 47 5.27 7.69 22.56
C THR A 47 5.27 8.95 21.71
N ILE A 48 4.17 9.71 21.80
CA ILE A 48 4.01 10.99 21.09
C ILE A 48 5.15 11.97 21.46
N GLU A 49 5.74 11.82 22.64
CA GLU A 49 6.84 12.66 23.16
C GLU A 49 8.25 12.13 22.79
N LEU A 50 8.38 10.85 22.44
CA LEU A 50 9.64 10.18 22.13
C LEU A 50 9.70 9.71 20.66
N PHE A 51 9.38 10.60 19.73
CA PHE A 51 9.48 10.37 18.27
C PHE A 51 10.93 10.41 17.73
N ASN A 52 11.93 10.48 18.60
CA ASN A 52 13.33 10.47 18.21
C ASN A 52 13.81 9.05 17.85
N ALA A 53 14.80 8.96 16.97
CA ALA A 53 15.47 7.71 16.60
C ALA A 53 14.54 6.62 16.00
N PRO A 54 13.70 6.93 14.98
CA PRO A 54 12.78 5.97 14.39
C PRO A 54 13.51 4.76 13.78
N TYR A 55 14.72 4.97 13.25
CA TYR A 55 15.56 3.91 12.70
C TYR A 55 15.98 2.93 13.80
N GLU A 56 16.57 3.42 14.89
CA GLU A 56 17.01 2.63 16.03
C GLU A 56 15.86 1.85 16.65
N ARG A 57 14.70 2.51 16.83
CA ARG A 57 13.49 1.85 17.34
C ARG A 57 13.06 0.72 16.43
N PHE A 58 12.97 1.00 15.13
CA PHE A 58 12.57 0.03 14.11
C PHE A 58 13.49 -1.21 14.15
N ILE A 59 14.80 -1.03 14.06
CA ILE A 59 15.75 -2.15 14.01
C ILE A 59 15.79 -2.94 15.34
N CYS A 60 15.68 -2.27 16.49
CA CYS A 60 15.66 -2.94 17.79
C CYS A 60 14.40 -3.79 17.95
N TYR A 61 13.24 -3.27 17.53
CA TYR A 61 11.99 -3.99 17.66
C TYR A 61 11.91 -5.15 16.67
N GLU A 62 12.33 -4.96 15.41
CA GLU A 62 12.40 -6.03 14.41
C GLU A 62 13.33 -7.16 14.89
N TYR A 63 14.47 -6.80 15.48
CA TYR A 63 15.39 -7.78 16.04
C TYR A 63 14.83 -8.51 17.26
N LEU A 64 14.13 -7.82 18.16
CA LEU A 64 13.42 -8.47 19.27
C LEU A 64 12.44 -9.52 18.73
N MET A 65 11.63 -9.17 17.74
CA MET A 65 10.65 -10.10 17.16
C MET A 65 11.33 -11.33 16.54
N GLN A 66 12.48 -11.15 15.87
CA GLN A 66 13.27 -12.26 15.34
C GLN A 66 13.86 -13.15 16.44
N LEU A 67 14.37 -12.54 17.52
CA LEU A 67 14.91 -13.29 18.67
C LEU A 67 13.85 -14.17 19.32
N LEU A 68 12.66 -13.63 19.59
CA LEU A 68 11.56 -14.39 20.21
C LEU A 68 11.10 -15.56 19.33
N ARG A 69 11.02 -15.33 18.01
CA ARG A 69 10.68 -16.38 17.05
C ARG A 69 11.72 -17.51 17.02
N ASN A 70 13.01 -17.15 17.06
CA ASN A 70 14.10 -18.13 17.00
C ASN A 70 14.23 -18.92 18.31
N GLU A 71 13.91 -18.30 19.44
CA GLU A 71 13.92 -18.93 20.76
C GLU A 71 12.81 -19.99 20.88
N ASP A 72 11.56 -19.62 20.55
CA ASP A 72 10.43 -20.55 20.57
C ASP A 72 9.38 -20.13 19.54
N ASN A 73 9.48 -20.71 18.34
CA ASN A 73 8.56 -20.41 17.24
C ASN A 73 7.11 -20.82 17.54
N ALA A 74 6.89 -21.87 18.34
CA ALA A 74 5.55 -22.32 18.70
C ALA A 74 4.90 -21.29 19.63
N LYS A 75 5.59 -20.87 20.70
CA LYS A 75 5.12 -19.82 21.60
C LYS A 75 4.93 -18.48 20.87
N PHE A 76 5.87 -18.12 19.98
CA PHE A 76 5.79 -16.90 19.16
C PHE A 76 4.59 -16.88 18.21
N SER A 77 4.18 -18.05 17.69
CA SER A 77 2.97 -18.14 16.85
C SER A 77 1.68 -17.88 17.63
N ILE A 78 1.67 -18.13 18.94
CA ILE A 78 0.47 -18.03 19.78
C ILE A 78 0.34 -16.64 20.41
N ILE A 79 1.44 -16.06 20.91
CA ILE A 79 1.47 -14.75 21.56
C ILE A 79 0.86 -13.68 20.63
N HIS A 80 0.04 -12.79 21.19
CA HIS A 80 -0.53 -11.69 20.43
C HIS A 80 0.55 -10.69 20.02
N LYS A 81 0.58 -10.33 18.73
CA LYS A 81 1.62 -9.46 18.14
C LYS A 81 1.02 -8.20 17.48
N GLY A 82 -0.24 -7.88 17.72
CA GLY A 82 -0.88 -6.66 17.18
C GLY A 82 -0.09 -5.39 17.54
N THR A 83 0.18 -5.20 18.84
CA THR A 83 0.94 -4.06 19.38
C THR A 83 2.34 -3.90 18.76
N PRO A 84 3.24 -4.92 18.75
CA PRO A 84 4.56 -4.76 18.15
C PRO A 84 4.51 -4.54 16.64
N TYR A 85 3.58 -5.18 15.91
CA TYR A 85 3.41 -4.92 14.48
C TYR A 85 2.92 -3.49 14.22
N TYR A 86 2.00 -2.98 15.03
CA TYR A 86 1.54 -1.59 14.96
C TYR A 86 2.71 -0.59 15.14
N PHE A 87 3.60 -0.81 16.11
CA PHE A 87 4.77 0.05 16.32
C PHE A 87 5.83 -0.06 15.22
N LEU A 88 6.04 -1.26 14.67
CA LEU A 88 6.89 -1.45 13.48
C LEU A 88 6.30 -0.74 12.26
N ALA A 89 4.98 -0.78 12.07
CA ALA A 89 4.30 -0.06 11.01
C ALA A 89 4.50 1.45 11.14
N TRP A 90 4.29 1.99 12.35
CA TRP A 90 4.49 3.41 12.62
C TRP A 90 5.92 3.85 12.32
N THR A 91 6.91 3.21 12.92
CA THR A 91 8.32 3.59 12.72
C THR A 91 8.77 3.40 11.26
N ALA A 92 8.30 2.37 10.55
CA ALA A 92 8.57 2.22 9.11
C ALA A 92 8.00 3.38 8.28
N PHE A 93 6.81 3.88 8.64
CA PHE A 93 6.20 5.03 7.97
C PHE A 93 7.02 6.30 8.19
N GLU A 94 7.52 6.53 9.41
CA GLU A 94 8.39 7.68 9.72
C GLU A 94 9.71 7.64 8.96
N LEU A 95 10.20 6.45 8.65
CA LEU A 95 11.35 6.20 7.79
C LEU A 95 11.02 6.28 6.29
N ARG A 96 9.80 6.69 5.94
CA ARG A 96 9.27 6.75 4.55
C ARG A 96 9.29 5.41 3.83
N ASN A 97 9.35 4.29 4.57
CA ASN A 97 9.22 2.95 4.02
C ASN A 97 7.74 2.53 4.04
N TYR A 98 6.94 3.19 3.22
CA TYR A 98 5.48 3.05 3.21
C TYR A 98 5.02 1.63 2.92
N SER A 99 5.71 0.93 2.00
CA SER A 99 5.43 -0.47 1.67
C SER A 99 5.63 -1.40 2.88
N LYS A 100 6.70 -1.20 3.66
CA LYS A 100 6.92 -1.97 4.89
C LYS A 100 5.96 -1.55 6.02
N ALA A 101 5.58 -0.28 6.06
CA ALA A 101 4.61 0.24 7.03
C ALA A 101 3.23 -0.43 6.88
N VAL A 102 2.66 -0.42 5.67
CA VAL A 102 1.36 -1.06 5.40
C VAL A 102 1.42 -2.59 5.60
N PHE A 103 2.55 -3.22 5.28
CA PHE A 103 2.76 -4.65 5.55
C PHE A 103 2.64 -4.97 7.04
N TYR A 104 3.32 -4.24 7.91
CA TYR A 104 3.18 -4.47 9.35
C TYR A 104 1.80 -4.10 9.87
N MET A 105 1.14 -3.09 9.30
CA MET A 105 -0.23 -2.77 9.69
C MET A 105 -1.22 -3.89 9.32
N ASP A 106 -1.00 -4.58 8.19
CA ASP A 106 -1.78 -5.77 7.82
C ASP A 106 -1.49 -6.94 8.77
N LEU A 107 -0.23 -7.14 9.18
CA LEU A 107 0.11 -8.12 10.21
C LEU A 107 -0.56 -7.81 11.55
N ALA A 108 -0.62 -6.54 11.95
CA ALA A 108 -1.31 -6.11 13.16
C ALA A 108 -2.81 -6.44 13.07
N LEU A 109 -3.47 -6.03 11.99
CA LEU A 109 -4.87 -6.36 11.73
C LEU A 109 -5.12 -7.88 11.70
N GLY A 110 -4.20 -8.65 11.13
CA GLY A 110 -4.28 -10.12 11.11
C GLY A 110 -4.25 -10.74 12.51
N GLU A 111 -3.43 -10.20 13.42
CA GLU A 111 -3.41 -10.61 14.82
C GLU A 111 -4.72 -10.23 15.55
N ASP A 112 -5.22 -9.02 15.31
CA ASP A 112 -6.48 -8.54 15.89
C ASP A 112 -7.66 -9.40 15.40
N ILE A 113 -7.75 -9.70 14.10
CA ILE A 113 -8.79 -10.59 13.54
C ILE A 113 -8.71 -12.00 14.13
N ARG A 114 -7.51 -12.54 14.33
CA ARG A 114 -7.31 -13.89 14.89
C ARG A 114 -7.82 -14.00 16.32
N LYS A 115 -7.82 -12.90 17.07
CA LYS A 115 -8.17 -12.88 18.50
C LYS A 115 -9.53 -12.25 18.81
N SER A 116 -10.10 -11.51 17.87
CA SER A 116 -11.41 -10.89 18.01
C SER A 116 -12.53 -11.89 17.79
N SER A 117 -13.67 -11.66 18.45
CA SER A 117 -14.91 -12.43 18.25
C SER A 117 -15.70 -11.93 17.05
N THR A 118 -15.48 -10.68 16.62
CA THR A 118 -16.17 -10.06 15.49
C THR A 118 -15.22 -9.24 14.63
N THR A 119 -15.61 -9.02 13.37
CA THR A 119 -14.90 -8.10 12.46
C THR A 119 -14.84 -6.68 13.00
N GLN A 120 -15.92 -6.21 13.64
CA GLN A 120 -16.00 -4.86 14.20
C GLN A 120 -14.98 -4.67 15.33
N GLU A 121 -14.87 -5.65 16.22
CA GLU A 121 -13.88 -5.64 17.31
C GLU A 121 -12.44 -5.54 16.77
N ALA A 122 -12.12 -6.30 15.71
CA ALA A 122 -10.80 -6.21 15.06
C ALA A 122 -10.54 -4.85 14.40
N LEU A 123 -11.59 -4.23 13.84
CA LEU A 123 -11.50 -2.91 13.22
C LEU A 123 -11.45 -1.77 14.24
N ASP A 124 -11.96 -1.97 15.45
CA ASP A 124 -11.90 -0.99 16.53
C ASP A 124 -10.57 -1.02 17.30
N ALA A 125 -9.76 -2.06 17.09
CA ALA A 125 -8.38 -2.09 17.55
C ALA A 125 -7.53 -0.97 16.91
N PRO A 126 -6.43 -0.52 17.55
CA PRO A 126 -5.58 0.55 17.03
C PRO A 126 -5.07 0.31 15.60
N GLY A 127 -4.80 -0.94 15.21
CA GLY A 127 -4.39 -1.29 13.85
C GLY A 127 -5.47 -1.02 12.79
N GLY A 128 -6.74 -1.13 13.17
CA GLY A 128 -7.90 -0.83 12.32
C GLY A 128 -7.99 0.63 11.90
N ASN A 129 -7.46 1.56 12.69
CA ASN A 129 -7.56 3.00 12.44
C ASN A 129 -6.83 3.44 11.15
N LEU A 130 -5.74 2.78 10.75
CA LEU A 130 -5.09 3.05 9.47
C LEU A 130 -6.01 2.71 8.30
N TRP A 131 -6.69 1.56 8.35
CA TRP A 131 -7.59 1.12 7.28
C TRP A 131 -8.86 1.97 7.18
N LYS A 132 -9.34 2.47 8.32
CA LYS A 132 -10.44 3.43 8.40
C LYS A 132 -10.02 4.86 8.04
N LEU A 133 -8.72 5.12 7.84
CA LEU A 133 -8.13 6.45 7.71
C LEU A 133 -8.57 7.41 8.86
N LYS A 134 -8.72 6.88 10.08
CA LYS A 134 -9.12 7.66 11.27
C LYS A 134 -7.89 8.02 12.09
N PRO A 135 -7.49 9.31 12.18
CA PRO A 135 -6.27 9.73 12.85
C PRO A 135 -6.43 9.71 14.38
N GLU A 136 -6.49 8.51 14.94
CA GLU A 136 -6.70 8.24 16.36
C GLU A 136 -5.57 7.35 16.92
N GLY A 137 -5.31 7.47 18.21
CA GLY A 137 -4.30 6.70 18.92
C GLY A 137 -2.85 7.17 18.68
N PRO A 138 -1.85 6.40 19.13
CA PRO A 138 -0.45 6.83 19.09
C PRO A 138 0.09 7.14 17.69
N ALA A 139 -0.35 6.40 16.66
CA ALA A 139 0.03 6.61 15.27
C ALA A 139 -0.86 7.63 14.53
N ALA A 140 -1.70 8.42 15.23
CA ALA A 140 -2.64 9.37 14.63
C ALA A 140 -1.99 10.28 13.57
N ARG A 141 -0.74 10.73 13.81
CA ARG A 141 0.00 11.60 12.89
C ARG A 141 0.25 10.94 11.53
N ILE A 142 0.71 9.69 11.50
CA ILE A 142 0.98 8.99 10.23
C ILE A 142 -0.32 8.62 9.52
N ILE A 143 -1.37 8.29 10.28
CA ILE A 143 -2.70 7.99 9.73
C ILE A 143 -3.30 9.26 9.13
N GLN A 144 -3.11 10.42 9.79
CA GLN A 144 -3.54 11.71 9.25
C GLN A 144 -2.82 12.04 7.95
N GLN A 145 -1.51 11.79 7.87
CA GLN A 145 -0.77 11.99 6.62
C GLN A 145 -1.32 11.11 5.49
N LEU A 146 -1.54 9.82 5.75
CA LEU A 146 -2.12 8.90 4.76
C LEU A 146 -3.54 9.30 4.37
N HIS A 147 -4.36 9.72 5.33
CA HIS A 147 -5.71 10.26 5.09
C HIS A 147 -5.62 11.45 4.12
N LEU A 148 -4.78 12.44 4.41
CA LEU A 148 -4.66 13.64 3.60
C LEU A 148 -4.16 13.33 2.19
N SER A 149 -3.14 12.48 2.02
CA SER A 149 -2.67 12.07 0.68
C SER A 149 -3.76 11.31 -0.10
N THR A 150 -4.52 10.44 0.57
CA THR A 150 -5.65 9.72 -0.07
C THR A 150 -6.77 10.68 -0.47
N LEU A 151 -7.13 11.60 0.42
CA LEU A 151 -8.13 12.63 0.15
C LEU A 151 -7.70 13.51 -1.02
N GLN A 152 -6.45 13.94 -1.08
CA GLN A 152 -5.90 14.74 -2.18
C GLN A 152 -5.94 13.98 -3.51
N ALA A 153 -5.57 12.70 -3.52
CA ALA A 153 -5.66 11.86 -4.71
C ALA A 153 -7.10 11.77 -5.24
N VAL A 154 -8.06 11.54 -4.34
CA VAL A 154 -9.49 11.47 -4.68
C VAL A 154 -10.02 12.83 -5.16
N GLN A 155 -9.76 13.91 -4.42
CA GLN A 155 -10.19 15.27 -4.80
C GLN A 155 -9.57 15.73 -6.12
N GLY A 156 -8.32 15.31 -6.41
CA GLY A 156 -7.65 15.56 -7.68
C GLY A 156 -8.39 14.90 -8.85
N PHE A 157 -8.90 13.68 -8.65
CA PHE A 157 -9.78 13.01 -9.62
C PHE A 157 -11.10 13.75 -9.79
N GLU A 158 -11.77 14.15 -8.70
CA GLU A 158 -13.04 14.89 -8.77
C GLU A 158 -12.90 16.20 -9.53
N THR A 159 -11.85 16.97 -9.23
CA THR A 159 -11.60 18.29 -9.83
C THR A 159 -11.41 18.20 -11.34
N ARG A 160 -10.77 17.13 -11.83
CA ARG A 160 -10.43 16.96 -13.25
C ARG A 160 -11.54 16.31 -14.06
N THR A 161 -12.28 15.39 -13.45
CA THR A 161 -13.27 14.57 -14.17
C THR A 161 -14.71 15.01 -13.92
N GLY A 162 -14.95 15.81 -12.87
CA GLY A 162 -16.28 16.17 -12.38
C GLY A 162 -17.01 15.03 -11.65
N ILE A 163 -16.37 13.86 -11.47
CA ILE A 163 -16.98 12.68 -10.85
C ILE A 163 -16.62 12.64 -9.37
N ARG A 164 -17.64 12.66 -8.51
CA ARG A 164 -17.47 12.66 -7.06
C ARG A 164 -17.23 11.26 -6.48
N ILE A 165 -16.25 11.15 -5.58
CA ILE A 165 -15.98 10.00 -4.70
C ILE A 165 -15.86 10.55 -3.27
N ASN A 166 -16.86 10.27 -2.43
CA ASN A 166 -16.76 10.57 -1.01
C ASN A 166 -15.71 9.65 -0.36
N ILE A 167 -14.76 10.21 0.39
CA ILE A 167 -13.70 9.45 1.07
C ILE A 167 -14.25 8.43 2.08
N ASP A 168 -15.33 8.77 2.79
CA ASP A 168 -15.97 7.87 3.75
C ASP A 168 -16.59 6.67 3.02
N ASN A 169 -17.33 6.93 1.91
CA ASN A 169 -17.87 5.86 1.07
C ASN A 169 -16.75 5.00 0.45
N PHE A 170 -15.65 5.61 0.04
CA PHE A 170 -14.47 4.90 -0.47
C PHE A 170 -13.88 3.97 0.59
N VAL A 171 -13.77 4.44 1.83
CA VAL A 171 -13.27 3.63 2.94
C VAL A 171 -14.26 2.51 3.27
N GLU A 172 -15.52 2.84 3.51
CA GLU A 172 -16.53 1.89 3.98
C GLU A 172 -16.86 0.82 2.95
N ASN A 173 -17.12 1.21 1.70
CA ASN A 173 -17.64 0.29 0.68
C ASN A 173 -16.56 -0.37 -0.16
N PHE A 174 -15.37 0.23 -0.26
CA PHE A 174 -14.26 -0.36 -1.02
C PHE A 174 -13.15 -0.88 -0.11
N VAL A 175 -12.53 -0.04 0.72
CA VAL A 175 -11.36 -0.45 1.53
C VAL A 175 -11.74 -1.51 2.56
N LEU A 176 -12.70 -1.23 3.45
CA LEU A 176 -13.06 -2.12 4.56
C LEU A 176 -13.71 -3.41 4.06
N VAL A 177 -14.60 -3.32 3.07
CA VAL A 177 -15.17 -4.50 2.41
C VAL A 177 -14.06 -5.37 1.81
N SER A 178 -13.13 -4.78 1.06
CA SER A 178 -12.06 -5.55 0.41
C SER A 178 -11.19 -6.30 1.40
N ILE A 179 -10.70 -5.63 2.46
CA ILE A 179 -9.78 -6.26 3.42
C ILE A 179 -10.43 -7.33 4.29
N MET A 180 -11.75 -7.26 4.48
CA MET A 180 -12.52 -8.21 5.30
C MET A 180 -13.08 -9.37 4.50
N GLN A 181 -13.37 -9.19 3.21
CA GLN A 181 -13.93 -10.23 2.37
C GLN A 181 -12.93 -11.34 2.05
N ASP A 182 -11.69 -10.98 1.69
CA ASP A 182 -10.63 -11.95 1.37
C ASP A 182 -9.26 -11.37 1.77
N VAL A 183 -8.46 -12.17 2.48
CA VAL A 183 -7.08 -11.82 2.85
C VAL A 183 -6.22 -11.49 1.62
N LYS A 184 -6.50 -12.10 0.46
CA LYS A 184 -5.79 -11.80 -0.80
C LYS A 184 -6.00 -10.36 -1.25
N ASN A 185 -7.16 -9.76 -0.97
CA ASN A 185 -7.47 -8.39 -1.34
C ASN A 185 -6.69 -7.37 -0.49
N ARG A 186 -6.16 -7.76 0.67
CA ARG A 186 -5.35 -6.86 1.51
C ARG A 186 -4.07 -6.41 0.83
N SER A 187 -3.51 -7.24 -0.05
CA SER A 187 -2.36 -6.86 -0.87
C SER A 187 -2.69 -5.73 -1.84
N LEU A 188 -3.91 -5.71 -2.40
CA LEU A 188 -4.38 -4.62 -3.26
C LEU A 188 -4.49 -3.31 -2.48
N ILE A 189 -5.18 -3.33 -1.33
CA ILE A 189 -5.39 -2.12 -0.51
C ILE A 189 -4.06 -1.61 0.05
N SER A 190 -3.19 -2.50 0.56
CA SER A 190 -1.85 -2.13 1.02
C SER A 190 -1.02 -1.50 -0.10
N SER A 191 -1.09 -2.07 -1.31
CA SER A 191 -0.40 -1.51 -2.47
C SER A 191 -0.94 -0.13 -2.83
N LEU A 192 -2.27 0.05 -2.79
CA LEU A 192 -2.91 1.35 -3.06
C LEU A 192 -2.47 2.42 -2.06
N PHE A 193 -2.50 2.14 -0.76
CA PHE A 193 -2.10 3.09 0.26
C PHE A 193 -0.60 3.42 0.21
N SER A 194 0.27 2.41 0.03
CA SER A 194 1.70 2.67 -0.15
C SER A 194 2.00 3.44 -1.43
N TYR A 195 1.30 3.13 -2.54
CA TYR A 195 1.43 3.86 -3.80
C TYR A 195 1.11 5.34 -3.63
N ILE A 196 -0.04 5.67 -3.03
CA ILE A 196 -0.48 7.04 -2.78
C ILE A 196 0.51 7.78 -1.87
N ALA A 197 0.92 7.16 -0.76
CA ALA A 197 1.83 7.79 0.19
C ALA A 197 3.24 8.04 -0.38
N GLU A 198 3.70 7.19 -1.30
CA GLU A 198 5.01 7.31 -1.95
C GLU A 198 5.11 8.48 -2.93
N VAL A 199 4.00 8.90 -3.56
CA VAL A 199 4.03 9.93 -4.62
C VAL A 199 4.64 11.24 -4.14
N ASP A 200 4.22 11.73 -2.97
CA ASP A 200 4.70 13.01 -2.43
C ASP A 200 6.20 12.96 -2.10
N ASP A 201 6.67 11.84 -1.57
CA ASP A 201 8.08 11.63 -1.21
C ASP A 201 8.97 11.54 -2.47
N LEU A 202 8.49 10.85 -3.50
CA LEU A 202 9.17 10.77 -4.79
C LEU A 202 9.20 12.11 -5.50
N MET A 203 8.15 12.92 -5.40
CA MET A 203 8.14 14.30 -5.89
C MET A 203 9.18 15.17 -5.17
N GLN A 204 9.33 15.03 -3.85
CA GLN A 204 10.38 15.73 -3.11
C GLN A 204 11.79 15.27 -3.55
N THR A 205 11.96 13.96 -3.72
CA THR A 205 13.22 13.36 -4.21
C THR A 205 13.59 13.88 -5.60
N LEU A 206 12.60 14.00 -6.50
CA LEU A 206 12.80 14.59 -7.83
C LEU A 206 13.23 16.05 -7.77
N LYS A 207 12.65 16.85 -6.88
CA LYS A 207 12.97 18.28 -6.73
C LYS A 207 14.39 18.54 -6.26
N ILE A 208 14.98 17.61 -5.50
CA ILE A 208 16.38 17.72 -5.02
C ILE A 208 17.37 16.98 -5.92
N ARG A 209 16.88 16.25 -6.93
CA ARG A 209 17.70 15.48 -7.86
C ARG A 209 18.58 16.40 -8.69
N SER A 210 19.83 16.01 -8.93
CA SER A 210 20.65 16.69 -9.93
C SER A 210 20.15 16.39 -11.34
N GLN A 211 20.38 17.32 -12.28
CA GLN A 211 19.79 17.24 -13.62
C GLN A 211 20.29 16.05 -14.46
N ASN A 212 21.48 15.50 -14.20
CA ASN A 212 22.18 14.64 -15.17
C ASN A 212 22.79 13.33 -14.65
N SER A 213 22.45 12.79 -13.47
CA SER A 213 23.09 11.54 -13.03
C SER A 213 22.41 10.84 -11.84
N SER A 214 21.26 10.19 -12.07
CA SER A 214 20.78 9.20 -11.11
C SER A 214 19.91 8.15 -11.78
N SER A 215 19.74 7.03 -11.08
CA SER A 215 18.72 6.05 -11.44
C SER A 215 17.32 6.70 -11.40
N ILE A 216 16.47 6.30 -12.34
CA ILE A 216 15.02 6.61 -12.35
C ILE A 216 14.18 5.46 -11.77
N GLU A 217 14.83 4.41 -11.28
CA GLU A 217 14.18 3.20 -10.77
C GLU A 217 13.10 3.47 -9.72
N PRO A 218 13.27 4.36 -8.72
CA PRO A 218 12.22 4.59 -7.73
C PRO A 218 10.91 5.10 -8.34
N LEU A 219 11.01 5.91 -9.39
CA LEU A 219 9.88 6.49 -10.12
C LEU A 219 9.22 5.43 -11.00
N LEU A 220 10.02 4.64 -11.71
CA LEU A 220 9.51 3.53 -12.52
C LEU A 220 8.81 2.48 -11.66
N SER A 221 9.39 2.12 -10.51
CA SER A 221 8.81 1.16 -9.58
C SER A 221 7.47 1.64 -9.01
N ASN A 222 7.35 2.93 -8.69
CA ASN A 222 6.07 3.50 -8.28
C ASN A 222 5.03 3.50 -9.41
N LEU A 223 5.40 3.90 -10.63
CA LEU A 223 4.49 3.83 -11.79
C LEU A 223 4.09 2.38 -12.13
N LEU A 224 5.00 1.42 -11.99
CA LEU A 224 4.69 0.00 -12.17
C LEU A 224 3.68 -0.49 -11.13
N LYS A 225 3.83 -0.06 -9.87
CA LYS A 225 2.88 -0.35 -8.80
C LYS A 225 1.49 0.19 -9.13
N GLY A 226 1.37 1.45 -9.58
CA GLY A 226 0.11 2.04 -10.02
C GLY A 226 -0.56 1.26 -11.15
N GLY A 227 0.21 0.85 -12.16
CA GLY A 227 -0.28 0.03 -13.27
C GLY A 227 -0.75 -1.37 -12.82
N LEU A 228 -0.04 -1.98 -11.88
CA LEU A 228 -0.40 -3.28 -11.32
C LEU A 228 -1.67 -3.21 -10.47
N ILE A 229 -1.85 -2.14 -9.67
CA ILE A 229 -3.09 -1.91 -8.90
C ILE A 229 -4.29 -1.82 -9.85
N PHE A 230 -4.17 -1.03 -10.92
CA PHE A 230 -5.21 -0.91 -11.94
C PHE A 230 -5.52 -2.25 -12.62
N GLU A 231 -4.49 -2.99 -13.06
CA GLU A 231 -4.66 -4.30 -13.67
C GLU A 231 -5.34 -5.30 -12.73
N THR A 232 -4.96 -5.32 -11.45
CA THR A 232 -5.56 -6.17 -10.43
C THR A 232 -7.03 -5.82 -10.20
N LEU A 233 -7.39 -4.54 -10.13
CA LEU A 233 -8.79 -4.10 -9.99
C LEU A 233 -9.65 -4.57 -11.17
N LEU A 234 -9.15 -4.43 -12.40
CA LEU A 234 -9.87 -4.91 -13.59
C LEU A 234 -10.03 -6.43 -13.59
N LYS A 235 -9.02 -7.19 -13.16
CA LYS A 235 -9.10 -8.65 -13.01
C LYS A 235 -10.12 -9.06 -11.97
N MET A 236 -10.10 -8.42 -10.79
CA MET A 236 -11.10 -8.67 -9.76
C MET A 236 -12.52 -8.42 -10.27
N LEU A 237 -12.73 -7.30 -10.98
CA LEU A 237 -14.03 -6.97 -11.56
C LEU A 237 -14.46 -7.99 -12.64
N SER A 238 -13.52 -8.38 -13.49
CA SER A 238 -13.72 -9.40 -14.52
C SER A 238 -14.15 -10.73 -13.92
N ASP A 239 -13.49 -11.17 -12.85
CA ASP A 239 -13.80 -12.43 -12.18
C ASP A 239 -15.17 -12.36 -11.48
N GLN A 240 -15.50 -11.23 -10.84
CA GLN A 240 -16.82 -11.03 -10.21
C GLN A 240 -17.98 -11.03 -11.21
N LYS A 241 -17.77 -10.47 -12.41
CA LYS A 241 -18.79 -10.37 -13.45
C LYS A 241 -18.71 -11.48 -14.50
N SER A 242 -17.79 -12.43 -14.33
CA SER A 242 -17.53 -13.52 -15.29
C SER A 242 -17.31 -13.02 -16.72
N TRP A 243 -16.55 -11.94 -16.88
CA TRP A 243 -16.25 -11.37 -18.20
C TRP A 243 -15.39 -12.29 -19.04
N VAL A 244 -15.62 -12.26 -20.35
CA VAL A 244 -14.86 -13.05 -21.32
C VAL A 244 -14.40 -12.17 -22.47
N VAL A 245 -13.30 -12.58 -23.09
CA VAL A 245 -12.83 -12.01 -24.34
C VAL A 245 -13.76 -12.48 -25.47
N THR A 246 -14.25 -11.55 -26.30
CA THR A 246 -15.22 -11.81 -27.37
C THR A 246 -14.57 -11.86 -28.75
N SER A 247 -13.32 -11.42 -28.89
CA SER A 247 -12.60 -11.41 -30.16
C SER A 247 -11.09 -11.65 -30.01
N GLY A 248 -10.43 -12.10 -31.08
CA GLY A 248 -9.00 -12.37 -31.10
C GLY A 248 -8.64 -13.83 -30.77
N ARG A 249 -7.41 -14.07 -30.30
CA ARG A 249 -6.89 -15.44 -30.05
C ARG A 249 -7.36 -16.06 -28.73
N PHE A 250 -8.06 -15.29 -27.91
CA PHE A 250 -8.42 -15.63 -26.54
C PHE A 250 -9.95 -15.68 -26.35
N VAL A 251 -10.73 -15.92 -27.41
CA VAL A 251 -12.20 -15.93 -27.31
C VAL A 251 -12.67 -16.94 -26.24
N GLY A 252 -13.57 -16.49 -25.37
CA GLY A 252 -14.20 -17.31 -24.32
C GLY A 252 -13.38 -17.47 -23.04
N ILE A 253 -12.19 -16.87 -22.94
CA ILE A 253 -11.40 -16.86 -21.69
C ILE A 253 -11.50 -15.53 -20.95
N SER A 254 -11.32 -15.57 -19.62
CA SER A 254 -11.23 -14.35 -18.79
C SER A 254 -10.03 -13.50 -19.24
N PRO A 255 -10.17 -12.17 -19.33
CA PRO A 255 -9.08 -11.26 -19.69
C PRO A 255 -7.94 -11.26 -18.65
N GLY A 256 -6.95 -12.13 -18.88
CA GLY A 256 -5.80 -12.31 -17.99
C GLY A 256 -4.71 -11.22 -18.06
N THR A 257 -4.78 -10.28 -18.99
CA THR A 257 -3.82 -9.17 -19.17
C THR A 257 -4.53 -7.90 -19.63
N LEU A 258 -3.93 -6.73 -19.41
CA LEU A 258 -4.48 -5.45 -19.87
C LEU A 258 -4.76 -5.43 -21.39
N GLY A 259 -3.92 -6.08 -22.20
CA GLY A 259 -4.13 -6.19 -23.64
C GLY A 259 -5.41 -6.94 -24.02
N ASN A 260 -5.83 -7.91 -23.19
CA ASN A 260 -7.02 -8.71 -23.45
C ASN A 260 -8.33 -7.95 -23.14
N PHE A 261 -8.31 -6.98 -22.22
CA PHE A 261 -9.49 -6.16 -21.91
C PHE A 261 -9.98 -5.35 -23.11
N LYS A 262 -9.09 -4.99 -24.05
CA LYS A 262 -9.45 -4.36 -25.33
C LYS A 262 -10.44 -5.19 -26.16
N TYR A 263 -10.50 -6.50 -25.92
CA TYR A 263 -11.34 -7.45 -26.65
C TYR A 263 -12.51 -7.97 -25.80
N CYS A 264 -12.82 -7.32 -24.67
CA CYS A 264 -13.95 -7.67 -23.80
C CYS A 264 -15.06 -6.62 -23.96
N ASN A 265 -16.20 -7.01 -24.56
CA ASN A 265 -17.28 -6.09 -24.87
C ASN A 265 -17.94 -5.53 -23.60
N GLU A 266 -18.02 -6.34 -22.56
CA GLU A 266 -18.59 -5.98 -21.26
C GLU A 266 -17.76 -4.88 -20.59
N PHE A 267 -16.42 -5.00 -20.65
CA PHE A 267 -15.50 -3.96 -20.20
C PHE A 267 -15.69 -2.66 -20.98
N LEU A 268 -15.68 -2.74 -22.32
CA LEU A 268 -15.84 -1.57 -23.18
C LEU A 268 -17.19 -0.87 -22.95
N THR A 269 -18.25 -1.65 -22.75
CA THR A 269 -19.59 -1.15 -22.48
C THR A 269 -19.67 -0.50 -21.10
N LEU A 270 -19.16 -1.16 -20.05
CA LEU A 270 -19.23 -0.64 -18.67
C LEU A 270 -18.56 0.74 -18.56
N PHE A 271 -17.42 0.91 -19.21
CA PHE A 271 -16.64 2.14 -19.13
C PHE A 271 -16.90 3.10 -20.28
N ASN A 272 -17.81 2.78 -21.20
CA ASN A 272 -18.12 3.55 -22.40
C ASN A 272 -16.85 3.90 -23.21
N ILE A 273 -15.99 2.91 -23.44
CA ILE A 273 -14.73 3.04 -24.18
C ILE A 273 -14.88 2.32 -25.51
N GLN A 274 -14.47 2.96 -26.61
CA GLN A 274 -14.36 2.25 -27.89
C GLN A 274 -13.06 1.45 -27.95
N GLN A 275 -13.10 0.31 -28.63
CA GLN A 275 -11.93 -0.55 -28.79
C GLN A 275 -10.71 0.20 -29.37
N SER A 276 -10.93 1.16 -30.28
CA SER A 276 -9.88 2.00 -30.87
C SER A 276 -9.16 2.87 -29.84
N ASP A 277 -9.87 3.30 -28.80
CA ASP A 277 -9.45 4.35 -27.88
C ASP A 277 -8.64 3.77 -26.70
N PHE A 278 -8.78 2.46 -26.45
CA PHE A 278 -7.95 1.75 -25.49
C PHE A 278 -6.70 1.19 -26.17
N ASN A 279 -5.58 1.91 -26.03
CA ASN A 279 -4.27 1.50 -26.53
C ASN A 279 -3.35 1.16 -25.36
N THR A 280 -2.82 -0.08 -25.38
CA THR A 280 -1.99 -0.64 -24.31
C THR A 280 -0.50 -0.64 -24.64
N SER A 281 -0.09 -0.10 -25.78
CA SER A 281 1.29 -0.16 -26.27
C SER A 281 1.85 1.23 -26.58
N ALA A 282 3.11 1.45 -26.19
CA ALA A 282 3.88 2.63 -26.54
C ALA A 282 5.37 2.25 -26.69
N PRO A 283 6.10 2.90 -27.61
CA PRO A 283 7.52 2.59 -27.84
C PRO A 283 8.40 2.96 -26.64
N ASP A 284 8.13 4.10 -26.00
CA ASP A 284 8.92 4.67 -24.92
C ASP A 284 8.04 5.50 -23.96
N LEU A 285 8.66 6.05 -22.91
CA LEU A 285 7.95 6.85 -21.91
C LEU A 285 7.52 8.23 -22.45
N THR A 286 8.28 8.81 -23.39
CA THR A 286 7.98 10.10 -24.02
C THR A 286 6.67 10.02 -24.79
N ALA A 287 6.46 8.94 -25.54
CA ALA A 287 5.21 8.68 -26.27
C ALA A 287 4.02 8.47 -25.33
N ILE A 288 4.25 7.94 -24.12
CA ILE A 288 3.20 7.81 -23.10
C ILE A 288 2.78 9.18 -22.59
N VAL A 289 3.74 10.02 -22.19
CA VAL A 289 3.49 11.40 -21.73
C VAL A 289 2.75 12.19 -22.81
N ALA A 290 3.20 12.12 -24.06
CA ALA A 290 2.56 12.79 -25.19
C ALA A 290 1.11 12.33 -25.44
N SER A 291 0.76 11.10 -25.03
CA SER A 291 -0.61 10.57 -25.17
C SER A 291 -1.54 10.90 -24.00
N ALA A 292 -1.05 11.55 -22.94
CA ALA A 292 -1.83 11.94 -21.77
C ALA A 292 -2.60 13.25 -21.97
N THR A 293 -3.34 13.36 -23.09
CA THR A 293 -3.90 14.61 -23.63
C THR A 293 -5.05 15.21 -22.83
N ASP A 294 -5.81 14.38 -22.13
CA ASP A 294 -7.01 14.78 -21.38
C ASP A 294 -7.28 13.84 -20.20
N ASP A 295 -8.23 14.20 -19.34
CA ASP A 295 -8.63 13.41 -18.16
C ASP A 295 -9.77 12.43 -18.44
N SER A 296 -10.03 12.08 -19.71
CA SER A 296 -11.04 11.08 -20.03
C SER A 296 -10.65 9.69 -19.53
N ILE A 297 -11.67 8.85 -19.33
CA ILE A 297 -11.47 7.45 -18.91
C ILE A 297 -10.61 6.67 -19.90
N ALA A 298 -10.80 6.86 -21.21
CA ALA A 298 -10.04 6.18 -22.25
C ALA A 298 -8.55 6.57 -22.21
N THR A 299 -8.24 7.86 -22.02
CA THR A 299 -6.87 8.35 -21.89
C THR A 299 -6.20 7.82 -20.61
N SER A 300 -6.88 7.92 -19.46
CA SER A 300 -6.36 7.42 -18.19
C SER A 300 -6.08 5.92 -18.23
N PHE A 301 -6.99 5.12 -18.80
CA PHE A 301 -6.81 3.68 -18.93
C PHE A 301 -5.67 3.35 -19.89
N SER A 302 -5.61 4.00 -21.05
CA SER A 302 -4.55 3.79 -22.04
C SER A 302 -3.17 4.15 -21.51
N VAL A 303 -3.01 5.31 -20.87
CA VAL A 303 -1.73 5.73 -20.26
C VAL A 303 -1.29 4.72 -19.21
N THR A 304 -2.20 4.32 -18.32
CA THR A 304 -1.89 3.35 -17.26
C THR A 304 -1.49 1.99 -17.83
N ALA A 305 -2.18 1.51 -18.87
CA ALA A 305 -1.86 0.24 -19.52
C ALA A 305 -0.53 0.28 -20.29
N LYS A 306 -0.25 1.38 -20.99
CA LYS A 306 1.05 1.60 -21.63
C LYS A 306 2.18 1.62 -20.61
N LEU A 307 2.01 2.31 -19.48
CA LEU A 307 3.01 2.32 -18.41
C LEU A 307 3.29 0.91 -17.91
N ARG A 308 2.25 0.14 -17.60
CA ARG A 308 2.38 -1.24 -17.11
C ARG A 308 3.16 -2.13 -18.08
N ASN A 309 2.85 -2.03 -19.38
CA ASN A 309 3.50 -2.84 -20.41
C ASN A 309 4.89 -2.32 -20.75
N THR A 310 5.04 -1.04 -21.11
CA THR A 310 6.31 -0.47 -21.58
C THR A 310 7.37 -0.42 -20.49
N ALA A 311 7.03 -0.03 -19.25
CA ALA A 311 7.98 -0.03 -18.13
C ALA A 311 8.19 -1.44 -17.55
N GLY A 312 7.23 -2.36 -17.74
CA GLY A 312 7.31 -3.73 -17.21
C GLY A 312 8.29 -4.63 -17.95
N HIS A 313 8.73 -4.24 -19.15
CA HIS A 313 9.62 -5.04 -19.99
C HIS A 313 11.08 -4.56 -19.98
N ASP A 314 11.36 -3.31 -19.65
CA ASP A 314 12.73 -2.78 -19.60
C ASP A 314 12.83 -1.62 -18.60
N LEU A 315 13.83 -1.64 -17.71
CA LEU A 315 14.11 -0.55 -16.77
C LEU A 315 15.10 0.49 -17.33
N ARG A 316 15.76 0.19 -18.45
CA ARG A 316 16.68 1.11 -19.15
C ARG A 316 15.88 2.07 -20.02
N LYS A 317 15.08 2.93 -19.40
CA LYS A 317 14.21 3.89 -20.07
C LYS A 317 14.83 5.28 -20.14
N ASP A 318 14.38 6.04 -21.12
CA ASP A 318 14.68 7.47 -21.20
C ASP A 318 14.17 8.19 -19.96
N ASP A 319 15.01 9.10 -19.46
CA ASP A 319 14.71 9.89 -18.27
C ASP A 319 13.82 11.08 -18.63
N ILE A 320 12.52 10.81 -18.75
CA ILE A 320 11.48 11.84 -18.92
C ILE A 320 11.26 12.66 -17.63
N PHE A 321 11.76 12.18 -16.49
CA PHE A 321 11.50 12.79 -15.18
C PHE A 321 12.41 13.97 -14.85
N ARG A 322 13.16 14.47 -15.83
CA ARG A 322 13.84 15.77 -15.75
C ARG A 322 12.84 16.90 -15.53
N ASN A 323 11.62 16.74 -16.04
CA ASN A 323 10.48 17.56 -15.68
C ASN A 323 9.67 16.82 -14.59
N PRO A 324 9.64 17.30 -13.34
CA PRO A 324 8.83 16.69 -12.29
C PRO A 324 7.34 16.61 -12.64
N ASP A 325 6.84 17.52 -13.48
CA ASP A 325 5.45 17.54 -13.90
C ASP A 325 5.09 16.31 -14.74
N ASP A 326 6.04 15.69 -15.43
CA ASP A 326 5.79 14.47 -16.22
C ASP A 326 5.51 13.28 -15.28
N PHE A 327 6.25 13.16 -14.16
CA PHE A 327 5.94 12.15 -13.14
C PHE A 327 4.58 12.40 -12.49
N GLN A 328 4.29 13.66 -12.14
CA GLN A 328 3.00 14.04 -11.57
C GLN A 328 1.83 13.78 -12.53
N LEU A 329 2.01 14.04 -13.82
CA LEU A 329 1.01 13.77 -14.85
C LEU A 329 0.72 12.27 -14.96
N LEU A 330 1.77 11.44 -15.06
CA LEU A 330 1.62 10.00 -15.20
C LEU A 330 0.98 9.36 -13.96
N THR A 331 1.44 9.73 -12.76
CA THR A 331 0.83 9.28 -11.51
C THR A 331 -0.64 9.70 -11.40
N GLN A 332 -0.99 10.92 -11.79
CA GLN A 332 -2.38 11.33 -11.84
C GLN A 332 -3.21 10.46 -12.79
N LYS A 333 -2.72 10.16 -14.00
CA LYS A 333 -3.49 9.32 -14.94
C LYS A 333 -3.76 7.93 -14.37
N GLN A 334 -2.83 7.38 -13.60
CA GLN A 334 -3.01 6.11 -12.89
C GLN A 334 -4.01 6.22 -11.74
N ILE A 335 -3.91 7.27 -10.92
CA ILE A 335 -4.90 7.55 -9.86
C ILE A 335 -6.29 7.68 -10.48
N ASN A 336 -6.45 8.44 -11.56
CA ASN A 336 -7.72 8.57 -12.26
C ASN A 336 -8.23 7.21 -12.77
N ALA A 337 -7.37 6.40 -13.39
CA ALA A 337 -7.75 5.06 -13.87
C ALA A 337 -8.24 4.16 -12.72
N ILE A 338 -7.53 4.17 -11.59
CA ILE A 338 -7.90 3.45 -10.37
C ILE A 338 -9.25 3.95 -9.84
N CYS A 339 -9.41 5.27 -9.69
CA CYS A 339 -10.64 5.90 -9.20
C CYS A 339 -11.83 5.62 -10.13
N TYR A 340 -11.65 5.65 -11.45
CA TYR A 340 -12.70 5.28 -12.41
C TYR A 340 -13.18 3.85 -12.20
N VAL A 341 -12.27 2.89 -11.99
CA VAL A 341 -12.66 1.49 -11.73
C VAL A 341 -13.39 1.39 -10.39
N ILE A 342 -12.83 1.98 -9.33
CA ILE A 342 -13.43 1.96 -7.99
C ILE A 342 -14.85 2.56 -8.02
N ARG A 343 -15.00 3.72 -8.64
CA ARG A 343 -16.27 4.44 -8.72
C ARG A 343 -17.35 3.72 -9.51
N ASN A 344 -17.02 3.02 -10.58
CA ASN A 344 -18.03 2.36 -11.43
C ASN A 344 -18.36 0.93 -10.99
N ALA A 345 -17.49 0.30 -10.19
CA ALA A 345 -17.62 -1.10 -9.84
C ALA A 345 -17.82 -1.38 -8.35
N PHE A 346 -17.36 -0.50 -7.47
CA PHE A 346 -17.32 -0.77 -6.02
C PHE A 346 -18.06 0.27 -5.17
N LEU A 347 -18.41 1.43 -5.74
CA LEU A 347 -19.17 2.52 -5.10
C LEU A 347 -20.45 2.82 -5.87
#